data_AF-A0AAX6HGZ0-F1
#
_entry.id   AF-A0AAX6HGZ0-F1
#
_cell.length_a   1.000
_cell.length_b   1.000
_cell.length_c   1.000
_cell.angle_alpha   90.00
_cell.angle_beta   90.00
_cell.angle_gamma   90.00
#
_symmetry.space_group_name_H-M   'P 1'
#
loop_
_entity.id
_entity.type
_entity.pdbx_description
1 polymer ?
#
loop_
_entity_poly.entity_id
_entity_poly.type
_entity_poly.pdbx_seq_one_letter_code
_entity_poly.pdbx_strand_id
1 'polypeptide(L)'
;MEAVVEGQEGEAAAEEVKKSKHVLRKLEMRQQGRSYDPHIEEQFGGGRLLAAISSRPGQCGRADGYILEGKELEFYMKKLERKKGKGAGAA
;
A
#
# COMPACT_ATOMS: atom_id res chain seq x y z
N MET A 1 32.65 1.90 1.45
CA MET A 1 32.30 3.31 1.26
C MET A 1 31.41 3.35 0.03
N GLU A 2 30.09 3.41 0.09
CA GLU A 2 29.14 3.66 1.18
C GLU A 2 27.96 2.69 1.04
N ALA A 3 27.48 2.20 2.19
CA ALA A 3 26.16 1.62 2.33
C ALA A 3 25.22 2.78 2.68
N VAL A 4 24.09 2.88 1.99
CA VAL A 4 22.96 3.68 2.46
C VAL A 4 21.79 2.71 2.59
N VAL A 5 21.57 2.28 3.83
CA VAL A 5 20.38 1.56 4.26
C VAL A 5 19.52 2.60 4.98
N GLU A 6 18.44 3.02 4.34
CA GLU A 6 17.33 3.77 4.95
C GLU A 6 16.03 3.09 4.49
N GLY A 7 15.02 2.79 5.31
CA GLY A 7 14.84 3.06 6.72
C GLY A 7 14.10 1.92 7.43
N GLN A 8 14.44 1.78 8.71
CA GLN A 8 13.56 1.22 9.72
C GLN A 8 12.65 2.34 10.19
N GLU A 9 11.33 2.14 10.19
CA GLU A 9 10.44 2.65 11.23
C GLU A 9 9.07 1.97 11.11
N GLY A 10 8.73 1.23 12.16
CA GLY A 10 7.53 0.40 12.25
C GLY A 10 7.64 -0.57 13.42
N GLU A 11 8.22 -0.10 14.53
CA GLU A 11 8.35 -0.83 15.78
C GLU A 11 6.99 -0.85 16.49
N ALA A 12 6.08 -1.70 16.01
CA ALA A 12 5.17 -2.37 16.91
C ALA A 12 5.99 -3.48 17.55
N ALA A 13 6.42 -3.27 18.80
CA ALA A 13 7.00 -4.29 19.67
C ALA A 13 6.02 -5.47 19.80
N ALA A 14 6.01 -6.34 18.79
CA ALA A 14 5.55 -7.70 18.93
C ALA A 14 6.57 -8.35 19.85
N GLU A 15 6.21 -8.40 21.13
CA GLU A 15 6.79 -9.24 22.18
C GLU A 15 7.58 -10.39 21.55
N GLU A 16 8.86 -10.55 21.89
CA GLU A 16 9.71 -11.60 21.33
C GLU A 16 9.25 -12.99 21.79
N VAL A 17 8.12 -13.43 21.24
CA VAL A 17 7.59 -14.77 21.42
C VAL A 17 8.57 -15.68 20.72
N LYS A 18 9.18 -16.60 21.48
CA LYS A 18 10.08 -17.63 20.94
C LYS A 18 9.41 -18.35 19.78
N LYS A 19 9.83 -18.04 18.55
CA LYS A 19 9.31 -18.67 17.33
C LYS A 19 9.99 -20.03 17.14
N SER A 20 9.21 -21.04 16.77
CA SER A 20 9.77 -22.36 16.44
C SER A 20 10.57 -22.31 15.14
N LYS A 21 11.56 -23.19 14.98
CA LYS A 21 12.41 -23.28 13.77
C LYS A 21 11.60 -23.41 12.48
N HIS A 22 10.45 -24.06 12.55
CA HIS A 22 9.54 -24.22 11.41
C HIS A 22 8.82 -22.91 11.03
N VAL A 23 8.48 -22.06 12.01
CA VAL A 23 7.89 -20.73 11.77
C VAL A 23 8.92 -19.80 11.15
N LEU A 24 10.16 -19.80 11.63
CA LEU A 24 11.24 -19.00 11.05
C LEU A 24 11.47 -19.34 9.57
N ARG A 25 11.59 -20.63 9.26
CA ARG A 25 11.72 -21.10 7.88
C ARG A 25 10.53 -20.69 7.00
N LYS A 26 9.30 -20.72 7.53
CA LYS A 26 8.10 -20.24 6.80
C LYS A 26 8.13 -18.74 6.54
N LEU A 27 8.61 -17.95 7.49
CA LEU A 27 8.73 -16.50 7.34
C LEU A 27 9.79 -16.15 6.31
N GLU A 28 10.96 -16.78 6.37
CA GLU A 28 12.04 -16.62 5.39
C GLU A 28 11.56 -16.92 3.97
N MET A 29 10.88 -18.05 3.78
CA MET A 29 10.32 -18.42 2.46
C MET A 29 9.28 -17.42 1.95
N ARG A 30 8.49 -16.79 2.85
CA ARG A 30 7.49 -15.77 2.47
C ARG A 30 8.13 -14.41 2.17
N GLN A 31 9.28 -14.11 2.76
CA GLN A 31 9.97 -12.83 2.57
C GLN A 31 10.72 -12.75 1.24
N GLN A 32 11.21 -13.88 0.72
CA GLN A 32 12.03 -13.93 -0.50
C GLN A 32 11.37 -13.30 -1.74
N GLY A 33 10.04 -13.35 -1.86
CA GLY A 33 9.30 -12.76 -2.99
C GLY A 33 8.45 -11.54 -2.61
N ARG A 34 8.64 -10.98 -1.41
CA ARG A 34 7.81 -9.90 -0.89
C ARG A 34 8.41 -8.54 -1.25
N SER A 35 8.23 -8.13 -2.51
CA SER A 35 8.51 -6.78 -2.97
C SER A 35 7.20 -6.04 -3.24
N TYR A 36 7.07 -4.81 -2.76
CA TYR A 36 5.93 -3.93 -3.08
C TYR A 36 6.33 -2.84 -4.07
N ASP A 37 5.35 -2.26 -4.75
CA ASP A 37 5.59 -1.07 -5.57
C ASP A 37 5.84 0.15 -4.65
N PRO A 38 6.85 1.00 -4.95
CA PRO A 38 7.16 2.15 -4.11
C PRO A 38 5.98 3.09 -3.86
N HIS A 39 5.07 3.27 -4.82
CA HIS A 39 3.91 4.14 -4.66
C HIS A 39 2.88 3.57 -3.68
N ILE A 40 2.85 2.23 -3.53
CA ILE A 40 2.01 1.56 -2.56
C ILE A 40 2.62 1.70 -1.15
N GLU A 41 3.94 1.58 -1.02
CA GLU A 41 4.65 1.78 0.24
C GLU A 41 4.46 3.20 0.80
N GLU A 42 4.51 4.22 -0.06
CA GLU A 42 4.22 5.61 0.32
C GLU A 42 2.79 5.77 0.88
N GLN A 43 1.79 5.13 0.25
CA GLN A 43 0.41 5.16 0.74
C GLN A 43 0.23 4.42 2.06
N PHE A 44 0.99 3.35 2.29
CA PHE A 44 1.00 2.67 3.59
C PHE A 44 1.53 3.59 4.69
N GLY A 45 2.57 4.40 4.42
CA GLY A 45 3.04 5.43 5.34
C GLY A 45 1.96 6.47 5.67
N GLY A 46 1.13 6.85 4.69
CA GLY A 46 0.00 7.76 4.87
C GLY A 46 -1.24 7.15 5.54
N GLY A 47 -1.28 5.82 5.73
CA GLY A 47 -2.43 5.10 6.30
C GLY A 47 -3.71 5.17 5.46
N ARG A 48 -3.63 5.61 4.21
CA ARG A 48 -4.76 5.80 3.29
C ARG A 48 -4.39 5.22 1.92
N LEU A 49 -5.16 4.23 1.48
CA LEU A 49 -4.94 3.54 0.20
C LEU A 49 -5.99 3.99 -0.82
N LEU A 50 -5.57 4.13 -2.08
CA LEU A 50 -6.50 4.34 -3.19
C LEU A 50 -7.05 2.97 -3.66
N ALA A 51 -8.37 2.89 -3.80
CA ALA A 51 -9.08 1.68 -4.19
C ALA A 51 -10.19 2.00 -5.19
N ALA A 52 -10.51 1.05 -6.07
CA ALA A 52 -11.66 1.10 -6.95
C ALA A 52 -12.81 0.29 -6.37
N ILE A 53 -14.00 0.90 -6.32
CA ILE A 53 -15.24 0.20 -5.96
C ILE A 53 -15.68 -0.59 -7.19
N SER A 54 -15.68 -1.92 -7.07
CA SER A 54 -16.12 -2.83 -8.14
C SER A 54 -17.59 -3.24 -7.98
N SER A 55 -18.17 -3.03 -6.80
CA SER A 55 -19.58 -3.28 -6.53
C SER A 55 -20.51 -2.16 -7.04
N ARG A 56 -21.82 -2.46 -7.09
CA ARG A 56 -22.87 -1.47 -7.40
C ARG A 56 -23.68 -1.16 -6.13
N PRO A 57 -23.19 -0.25 -5.28
CA PRO A 57 -23.73 -0.07 -3.92
C PRO A 57 -25.21 0.27 -3.89
N GLY A 58 -25.73 0.98 -4.90
CA GLY A 58 -27.16 1.29 -4.99
C GLY A 58 -28.09 0.10 -5.24
N GLN A 59 -27.54 -1.06 -5.63
CA GLN A 59 -28.30 -2.30 -5.83
C GLN A 59 -27.97 -3.34 -4.76
N CYS A 60 -26.67 -3.51 -4.46
CA CYS A 60 -26.21 -4.56 -3.54
C CYS A 60 -26.04 -4.10 -2.08
N GLY A 61 -26.16 -2.80 -1.79
CA GLY A 61 -25.97 -2.23 -0.44
C GLY A 61 -24.55 -2.32 0.10
N ARG A 62 -23.58 -2.70 -0.74
CA ARG A 62 -22.18 -2.94 -0.35
C ARG A 62 -21.22 -2.17 -1.25
N ALA A 63 -20.11 -1.70 -0.67
CA ALA A 63 -19.05 -0.96 -1.36
C ALA A 63 -17.75 -1.78 -1.37
N ASP A 64 -17.83 -2.97 -1.97
CA ASP A 64 -16.68 -3.86 -2.12
C ASP A 64 -15.83 -3.43 -3.33
N GLY A 65 -14.52 -3.70 -3.25
CA GLY A 65 -13.56 -3.19 -4.21
C GLY A 65 -12.19 -3.84 -4.09
N TYR A 66 -11.24 -3.30 -4.84
CA TYR A 66 -9.84 -3.73 -4.83
C TYR A 66 -8.90 -2.52 -4.78
N ILE A 67 -7.67 -2.74 -4.27
CA ILE A 67 -6.64 -1.71 -4.16
C ILE A 67 -6.04 -1.46 -5.54
N LEU A 68 -5.77 -0.20 -5.87
CA LEU A 68 -5.12 0.16 -7.12
C LEU A 68 -3.62 -0.16 -7.04
N GLU A 69 -3.10 -0.90 -8.03
CA GLU A 69 -1.69 -1.31 -8.09
C GLU A 69 -1.06 -1.00 -9.45
N GLY A 70 0.27 -0.86 -9.47
CA GLY A 70 1.08 -0.69 -10.68
C GLY A 70 0.57 0.41 -11.63
N LYS A 71 0.40 0.07 -12.93
CA LYS A 71 0.01 1.03 -13.98
C LYS A 71 -1.35 1.69 -13.74
N GLU A 72 -2.28 0.99 -13.09
CA GLU A 72 -3.60 1.53 -12.80
C GLU A 72 -3.51 2.64 -11.75
N LEU A 73 -2.68 2.41 -10.72
CA LEU A 73 -2.41 3.42 -9.69
C LEU A 73 -1.79 4.68 -10.28
N GLU A 74 -0.75 4.55 -11.11
CA GLU A 74 -0.11 5.68 -11.78
C GLU A 74 -1.09 6.51 -12.62
N PHE A 75 -1.99 5.83 -13.35
CA PHE A 75 -2.98 6.49 -14.20
C PHE A 75 -3.92 7.37 -13.38
N TYR A 76 -4.44 6.83 -12.28
CA TYR A 76 -5.37 7.57 -11.43
C TYR A 76 -4.68 8.65 -10.60
N MET A 77 -3.44 8.45 -10.15
CA MET A 77 -2.64 9.50 -9.48
C MET A 77 -2.46 10.71 -10.40
N LYS A 78 -1.99 10.50 -11.64
CA LYS A 78 -1.84 11.59 -12.64
C LYS A 78 -3.16 12.31 -12.90
N LYS A 79 -4.28 11.57 -12.94
CA LYS A 79 -5.61 12.15 -13.16
C LYS A 79 -6.07 13.00 -11.98
N LEU A 80 -5.80 12.57 -10.75
CA LEU A 80 -6.11 13.30 -9.52
C LEU A 80 -5.30 14.59 -9.42
N GLU A 81 -4.00 14.55 -9.72
CA GLU A 81 -3.12 15.73 -9.73
C GLU A 81 -3.59 16.78 -10.75
N ARG A 82 -3.90 16.34 -11.97
CA ARG A 82 -4.45 17.23 -13.02
C ARG A 82 -5.78 17.86 -12.61
N LYS A 83 -6.62 17.10 -11.91
CA LYS A 83 -7.90 17.60 -11.38
C LYS A 83 -7.67 18.61 -10.24
N LYS A 84 -6.73 18.33 -9.34
CA LYS A 84 -6.37 19.24 -8.24
C LYS A 84 -5.82 20.56 -8.78
N GLY A 85 -4.98 20.53 -9.82
CA GLY A 85 -4.47 21.73 -10.50
C GLY A 85 -5.53 22.55 -11.24
N LYS A 86 -6.65 21.95 -11.66
CA LYS A 86 -7.79 22.67 -12.28
C LYS A 86 -8.87 23.11 -11.28
N GLY A 87 -8.92 22.51 -10.09
CA GLY A 87 -9.99 22.72 -9.11
C GLY A 87 -9.67 23.72 -8.00
N ALA A 88 -8.40 24.07 -7.77
CA ALA A 88 -8.04 25.08 -6.77
C ALA A 88 -8.32 26.54 -7.19
N GLY A 89 -9.00 26.75 -8.34
CA GLY A 89 -9.39 28.06 -8.86
C GLY A 89 -10.88 28.18 -9.24
N ALA A 90 -11.72 27.22 -8.88
CA ALA A 90 -13.16 27.30 -9.15
C ALA A 90 -13.95 26.74 -7.95
N ALA A 91 -14.36 27.68 -7.09
CA ALA A 91 -15.43 27.63 -6.09
C ALA A 91 -15.56 26.38 -5.19
#